data_AF-A0AAU3G1Q0-F1
#
_entry.id   AF-A0AAU3G1Q0-F1
#
_cell.length_a   1.000
_cell.length_b   1.000
_cell.length_c   1.000
_cell.angle_alpha   90.00
_cell.angle_beta   90.00
_cell.angle_gamma   90.00
#
_symmetry.space_group_name_H-M   'P 1'
#
loop_
_entity.id
_entity.type
_entity.pdbx_description
1 polymer ?
#
loop_
_entity_poly.entity_id
_entity_poly.type
_entity_poly.pdbx_seq_one_letter_code
_entity_poly.pdbx_strand_id
1 'polypeptide(L)'
;MRRGDDVADRIRELHPEGVDGVADGALLNERIAPAVRDGGGMVVLRGWDGDPGRGIKVHKVLVILSAKDTAALDWLRQQAEAKAVTPRVARVLPAEQAAEAHRLLEAGGIRGRLVLDFSS
;
A
#
# COMPACT_ATOMS: atom_id res chain seq x y z
N MET A 1 -4.21 9.23 -11.64
CA MET A 1 -2.96 9.98 -11.38
C MET A 1 -1.77 9.17 -11.89
N ARG A 2 -0.81 9.81 -12.56
CA ARG A 2 0.46 9.20 -12.98
C ARG A 2 1.38 9.05 -11.76
N ARG A 3 2.26 8.05 -11.69
CA ARG A 3 3.30 8.01 -10.63
C ARG A 3 4.32 9.13 -10.87
N GLY A 4 4.91 9.68 -9.81
CA GLY A 4 5.88 10.77 -9.92
C GLY A 4 6.14 11.45 -8.58
N ASP A 5 7.18 12.28 -8.54
CA ASP A 5 7.60 12.96 -7.32
C ASP A 5 6.67 14.10 -6.89
N ASP A 6 5.87 14.57 -7.84
CA ASP A 6 4.83 15.61 -7.78
C ASP A 6 3.45 15.09 -7.32
N VAL A 7 3.36 13.87 -6.75
CA VAL A 7 2.06 13.28 -6.41
C VAL A 7 1.32 14.07 -5.34
N ALA A 8 2.05 14.68 -4.40
CA ALA A 8 1.44 15.48 -3.34
C ALA A 8 0.80 16.77 -3.89
N ASP A 9 1.48 17.44 -4.82
CA ASP A 9 0.98 18.66 -5.48
C ASP A 9 -0.29 18.36 -6.26
N ARG A 10 -0.32 17.26 -7.01
CA ARG A 10 -1.52 16.85 -7.77
C ARG A 10 -2.69 16.41 -6.89
N ILE A 11 -2.42 15.91 -5.69
CA ILE A 11 -3.48 15.69 -4.70
C ILE A 11 -4.02 17.05 -4.22
N ARG A 12 -3.15 18.04 -3.98
CA ARG A 12 -3.56 19.40 -3.59
C ARG A 12 -4.32 20.14 -4.67
N GLU A 13 -4.03 19.91 -5.95
CA GLU A 13 -4.82 20.46 -7.06
C GLU A 13 -6.29 20.02 -7.00
N LEU A 14 -6.57 18.78 -6.57
CA LEU A 14 -7.92 18.25 -6.43
C LEU A 14 -8.53 18.48 -5.05
N HIS A 15 -7.68 18.56 -4.02
CA HIS A 15 -8.02 18.77 -2.62
C HIS A 15 -7.14 19.89 -2.07
N PRO A 16 -7.47 21.17 -2.31
CA PRO A 16 -6.64 22.31 -1.89
C PRO A 16 -6.29 22.31 -0.40
N GLU A 17 -7.25 21.93 0.44
CA GLU A 17 -7.07 21.82 1.90
C GLU A 17 -6.25 20.58 2.34
N GLY A 18 -5.98 19.66 1.42
CA GLY A 18 -5.32 18.38 1.68
C GLY A 18 -6.32 17.30 2.08
N VAL A 19 -5.86 16.05 2.09
CA VAL A 19 -6.69 14.89 2.49
C VAL A 19 -6.62 14.65 4.00
N ASP A 20 -7.69 14.09 4.57
CA ASP A 20 -7.74 13.70 5.99
C ASP A 20 -6.65 12.69 6.37
N GLY A 21 -6.27 11.83 5.43
CA GLY A 21 -5.12 10.98 5.61
C GLY A 21 -4.70 10.20 4.38
N VAL A 22 -3.52 9.60 4.46
CA VAL A 22 -2.92 8.81 3.39
C VAL A 22 -2.40 7.49 3.91
N ALA A 23 -2.49 6.44 3.08
CA ALA A 23 -1.81 5.18 3.30
C ALA A 23 -0.68 5.02 2.28
N ASP A 24 0.55 5.23 2.74
CA ASP A 24 1.73 5.26 1.87
C ASP A 24 2.29 3.85 1.63
N GLY A 25 1.68 3.16 0.66
CA GLY A 25 2.20 1.90 0.14
C GLY A 25 3.40 2.04 -0.80
N ALA A 26 3.79 3.26 -1.17
CA ALA A 26 4.85 3.54 -2.13
C ALA A 26 6.17 3.97 -1.49
N LEU A 27 6.20 4.11 -0.15
CA LEU A 27 7.38 4.51 0.63
C LEU A 27 7.90 5.90 0.24
N LEU A 28 6.98 6.82 -0.06
CA LEU A 28 7.27 8.22 -0.34
C LEU A 28 7.62 9.01 0.93
N ASN A 29 7.13 8.57 2.09
CA ASN A 29 7.45 9.12 3.39
C ASN A 29 7.23 10.65 3.46
N GLU A 30 8.26 11.43 3.79
CA GLU A 30 8.19 12.90 3.83
C GLU A 30 7.65 13.53 2.54
N ARG A 31 7.82 12.87 1.40
CA ARG A 31 7.39 13.41 0.10
C ARG A 31 5.88 13.37 -0.10
N ILE A 32 5.15 12.50 0.60
CA ILE A 32 3.67 12.49 0.54
C ILE A 32 3.04 13.35 1.63
N ALA A 33 3.81 13.75 2.66
CA ALA A 33 3.31 14.57 3.77
C ALA A 33 2.59 15.87 3.33
N PRO A 34 3.03 16.61 2.29
CA PRO A 34 2.33 17.81 1.85
C PRO A 34 0.89 17.55 1.38
N ALA A 35 0.55 16.33 0.95
CA ALA A 35 -0.80 15.95 0.53
C ALA A 35 -1.81 15.92 1.70
N VAL A 36 -1.33 15.68 2.92
CA VAL A 36 -2.16 15.51 4.11
C VAL A 36 -2.47 16.88 4.73
N ARG A 37 -3.71 17.12 5.14
CA ARG A 37 -4.08 18.35 5.84
C ARG A 37 -3.45 18.43 7.22
N ASP A 38 -3.46 19.62 7.81
CA ASP A 38 -3.01 19.82 9.19
C ASP A 38 -3.88 18.98 10.16
N GLY A 39 -3.23 18.34 11.13
CA GLY A 39 -3.91 17.42 12.06
C GLY A 39 -4.43 16.12 11.41
N GLY A 40 -4.08 15.83 10.16
CA GLY A 40 -4.49 14.60 9.46
C GLY A 40 -3.70 13.35 9.88
N GLY A 41 -3.92 12.23 9.20
CA GLY A 41 -3.27 10.95 9.48
C GLY A 41 -2.39 10.44 8.33
N MET A 42 -1.27 9.80 8.66
CA MET A 42 -0.40 9.18 7.66
C MET A 42 0.00 7.78 8.11
N VAL A 43 -0.41 6.76 7.35
CA VAL A 43 0.09 5.39 7.54
C VAL A 43 1.37 5.22 6.75
N VAL A 44 2.44 4.85 7.44
CA VAL A 44 3.76 4.58 6.85
C VAL A 44 4.15 3.13 7.05
N LEU A 45 4.84 2.57 6.06
CA LEU A 45 5.31 1.20 6.09
C LEU A 45 6.81 1.15 6.40
N ARG A 46 7.30 0.00 6.87
CA ARG A 46 8.74 -0.29 7.04
C ARG A 46 9.49 0.62 8.02
N GLY A 47 8.80 1.14 9.04
CA GLY A 47 9.44 1.76 10.20
C GLY A 47 10.00 3.17 9.95
N TRP A 48 9.42 3.95 9.04
CA TRP A 48 9.79 5.36 8.91
C TRP A 48 9.49 6.13 10.22
N ASP A 49 10.51 6.84 10.72
CA ASP A 49 10.50 7.56 12.00
C ASP A 49 10.51 9.09 11.85
N GLY A 50 10.33 9.60 10.63
CA GLY A 50 10.32 11.05 10.38
C GLY A 50 9.11 11.77 10.97
N ASP A 51 9.21 13.09 11.02
CA ASP A 51 8.14 13.99 11.46
C ASP A 51 7.59 14.77 10.25
N PRO A 52 6.34 14.50 9.83
CA PRO A 52 5.69 15.24 8.75
C PRO A 52 5.29 16.68 9.15
N GLY A 53 5.42 17.05 10.42
CA GLY A 53 5.01 18.35 10.96
C GLY A 53 3.49 18.57 10.93
N ARG A 54 3.07 19.82 11.15
CA ARG A 54 1.66 20.29 11.03
C ARG A 54 0.63 19.49 11.85
N GLY A 55 1.07 18.87 12.96
CA GLY A 55 0.22 18.04 13.81
C GLY A 55 -0.25 16.73 13.16
N ILE A 56 0.37 16.29 12.06
CA ILE A 56 -0.01 15.07 11.37
C ILE A 56 0.36 13.84 12.22
N LYS A 57 -0.62 12.96 12.45
CA LYS A 57 -0.43 11.73 13.21
C LYS A 57 0.12 10.61 12.33
N VAL A 58 1.29 10.09 12.69
CA VAL A 58 1.93 8.96 12.00
C VAL A 58 1.47 7.63 12.60
N HIS A 59 0.96 6.75 11.75
CA HIS A 59 0.56 5.38 12.06
C HIS A 59 1.57 4.42 11.42
N LYS A 60 2.52 3.94 12.21
CA LYS A 60 3.57 3.03 11.72
C LYS A 60 3.02 1.61 11.61
N VAL A 61 3.14 1.03 10.42
CA VAL A 61 2.76 -0.36 10.17
C VAL A 61 3.98 -1.14 9.72
N LEU A 62 4.29 -2.20 10.48
CA LEU A 62 5.32 -3.16 10.16
C LEU A 62 4.72 -4.55 10.25
N VAL A 63 4.47 -5.18 9.10
CA VAL A 63 3.71 -6.44 9.02
C VAL A 63 4.33 -7.56 9.87
N ILE A 64 5.66 -7.55 10.05
CA ILE A 64 6.34 -8.58 10.85
C ILE A 64 5.90 -8.58 12.32
N LEU A 65 5.44 -7.44 12.84
CA LEU A 65 4.94 -7.32 14.21
C LEU A 65 3.54 -7.93 14.39
N SER A 66 2.78 -8.07 13.30
CA SER A 66 1.42 -8.63 13.29
C SER A 66 1.34 -10.01 12.63
N ALA A 67 2.50 -10.64 12.31
CA ALA A 67 2.54 -11.88 11.55
C ALA A 67 1.83 -13.07 12.23
N LYS A 68 1.64 -13.00 13.56
CA LYS A 68 0.96 -14.03 14.36
C LYS A 68 -0.44 -13.60 14.84
N ASP A 69 -0.96 -12.47 14.36
CA ASP A 69 -2.29 -12.01 14.73
C ASP A 69 -3.37 -12.84 14.02
N THR A 70 -3.65 -14.02 14.57
CA THR A 70 -4.62 -14.97 14.02
C THR A 70 -6.04 -14.42 14.02
N ALA A 71 -6.39 -13.58 15.00
CA ALA A 71 -7.71 -12.96 15.07
C ALA A 71 -7.91 -11.96 13.94
N ALA A 72 -6.92 -11.10 13.65
CA ALA A 72 -6.99 -10.19 12.52
C ALA A 72 -7.04 -10.94 11.18
N LEU A 73 -6.27 -12.03 11.04
CA LEU A 73 -6.30 -12.86 9.83
C LEU A 73 -7.65 -13.57 9.63
N ASP A 74 -8.26 -14.09 10.70
CA ASP A 74 -9.59 -14.70 10.62
C ASP A 74 -10.66 -13.66 10.26
N TRP A 75 -10.58 -12.45 10.84
CA TRP A 75 -11.45 -11.36 10.46
C TRP A 75 -11.30 -11.00 8.96
N LEU A 76 -10.08 -10.89 8.44
CA LEU A 76 -9.83 -10.65 7.02
C LEU A 76 -10.38 -11.76 6.12
N ARG A 77 -10.27 -13.03 6.53
CA ARG A 77 -10.89 -14.18 5.85
C ARG A 77 -12.40 -13.98 5.74
N GLN A 78 -13.07 -13.64 6.84
CA GLN A 78 -14.52 -13.41 6.86
C GLN A 78 -14.92 -12.26 5.91
N GLN A 79 -14.14 -11.16 5.86
CA GLN A 79 -14.40 -10.06 4.92
C GLN A 79 -14.24 -10.49 3.45
N ALA A 80 -13.28 -11.38 3.18
CA ALA A 80 -13.07 -11.91 1.83
C ALA A 80 -14.20 -12.85 1.40
N GLU A 81 -14.65 -13.74 2.29
CA GLU A 81 -15.80 -14.63 2.05
C GLU A 81 -17.10 -13.85 1.84
N ALA A 82 -17.31 -12.80 2.63
CA ALA A 82 -18.42 -11.87 2.47
C ALA A 82 -18.30 -10.97 1.23
N LYS A 83 -17.19 -11.06 0.47
CA LYS A 83 -16.88 -10.22 -0.70
C LYS A 83 -16.78 -8.72 -0.40
N ALA A 84 -16.70 -8.33 0.88
CA ALA A 84 -16.43 -6.95 1.29
C ALA A 84 -14.99 -6.53 0.91
N VAL A 85 -14.07 -7.50 0.88
CA VAL A 85 -12.72 -7.36 0.33
C VAL A 85 -12.55 -8.40 -0.78
N THR A 86 -12.13 -7.97 -1.98
CA THR A 86 -11.88 -8.90 -3.10
C THR A 86 -10.40 -8.97 -3.42
N PRO A 87 -9.72 -10.11 -3.14
CA PRO A 87 -8.37 -10.35 -3.65
C PRO A 87 -8.35 -10.31 -5.17
N ARG A 88 -7.33 -9.69 -5.76
CA ARG A 88 -7.16 -9.62 -7.22
C ARG A 88 -5.91 -10.38 -7.62
N VAL A 89 -6.09 -11.49 -8.32
CA VAL A 89 -5.00 -12.23 -8.97
C VAL A 89 -4.89 -11.74 -10.40
N ALA A 90 -3.73 -11.22 -10.77
CA ALA A 90 -3.46 -10.74 -12.12
C ALA A 90 -3.02 -11.87 -13.05
N ARG A 91 -2.20 -12.79 -12.53
CA ARG A 91 -1.71 -13.98 -13.25
C ARG A 91 -1.23 -15.02 -12.25
N VAL A 92 -1.45 -16.28 -12.60
CA VAL A 92 -0.82 -17.43 -11.95
C VAL A 92 0.22 -17.98 -12.93
N LEU A 93 1.44 -18.19 -12.47
CA LEU A 93 2.54 -18.77 -13.25
C LEU A 93 3.09 -20.00 -12.54
N PRO A 94 3.57 -21.04 -13.26
CA PRO A 94 4.35 -22.11 -12.64
C PRO A 94 5.53 -21.55 -11.85
N ALA A 95 5.90 -22.20 -10.75
CA ALA A 95 6.98 -21.75 -9.87
C ALA A 95 8.32 -21.60 -10.60
N GLU A 96 8.59 -22.42 -11.62
CA GLU A 96 9.78 -22.37 -12.48
C GLU A 96 9.87 -21.04 -13.25
N GLN A 97 8.75 -20.34 -13.43
CA GLN A 97 8.66 -19.05 -14.10
C GLN A 97 8.77 -17.87 -13.13
N ALA A 98 9.30 -18.06 -11.92
CA ALA A 98 9.51 -16.99 -10.94
C ALA A 98 10.28 -15.78 -11.53
N ALA A 99 11.27 -16.02 -12.38
CA ALA A 99 12.02 -14.95 -13.05
C ALA A 99 11.12 -14.10 -13.97
N GLU A 100 10.17 -14.72 -14.67
CA GLU A 100 9.21 -14.00 -15.51
C GLU A 100 8.20 -13.23 -14.67
N ALA A 101 7.70 -13.83 -13.58
CA ALA A 101 6.86 -13.12 -12.62
C ALA A 101 7.57 -11.87 -12.07
N HIS A 102 8.87 -11.96 -11.79
CA HIS A 102 9.65 -10.81 -11.34
C HIS A 102 9.77 -9.72 -12.43
N ARG A 103 10.12 -10.08 -13.66
CA ARG A 103 10.20 -9.12 -14.80
C ARG A 103 8.87 -8.40 -15.02
N LEU A 104 7.76 -9.13 -14.96
CA LEU A 104 6.41 -8.57 -15.07
C LEU A 104 6.13 -7.57 -13.94
N LEU A 105 6.47 -7.90 -12.69
CA LEU A 105 6.31 -6.99 -11.56
C LEU A 105 7.14 -5.73 -11.72
N GLU A 106 8.41 -5.89 -12.10
CA GLU A 106 9.37 -4.81 -12.30
C GLU A 106 8.95 -3.84 -13.41
N ALA A 107 8.44 -4.37 -14.53
CA ALA A 107 7.89 -3.57 -15.62
C ALA A 107 6.70 -2.68 -15.20
N GLY A 108 6.05 -3.00 -14.08
CA GLY A 108 4.92 -2.27 -13.55
C GLY A 108 3.64 -2.45 -14.38
N GLY A 109 2.65 -1.57 -14.16
CA GLY A 109 1.37 -1.61 -14.90
C GLY A 109 0.42 -2.74 -14.52
N ILE A 110 0.82 -3.67 -13.64
CA ILE A 110 -0.01 -4.80 -13.22
C ILE A 110 -1.02 -4.37 -12.16
N ARG A 111 -2.28 -4.76 -12.39
CA ARG A 111 -3.37 -4.60 -11.42
C ARG A 111 -3.70 -5.96 -10.79
N GLY A 112 -3.21 -6.19 -9.58
CA GLY A 112 -3.40 -7.43 -8.83
C GLY A 112 -2.07 -8.08 -8.46
N ARG A 113 -2.13 -9.27 -7.87
CA ARG A 113 -0.98 -10.07 -7.47
C ARG A 113 -0.58 -11.06 -8.55
N LEU A 114 0.72 -11.23 -8.74
CA LEU A 114 1.29 -12.39 -9.42
C LEU A 114 1.41 -13.51 -8.39
N VAL A 115 0.95 -14.71 -8.74
CA VAL A 115 0.97 -15.89 -7.88
C VAL A 115 1.81 -16.96 -8.55
N LEU A 116 2.66 -17.62 -7.77
CA LEU A 116 3.43 -18.78 -8.22
C LEU A 116 2.70 -20.06 -7.79
N ASP A 117 2.45 -20.92 -8.75
CA ASP A 117 1.87 -22.24 -8.53
C ASP A 117 2.99 -23.28 -8.40
N PHE A 118 3.02 -23.96 -7.27
CA PHE A 118 3.98 -25.03 -6.96
C PHE A 118 3.36 -26.43 -7.14
N SER A 119 2.11 -26.50 -7.60
CA SER A 119 1.40 -27.77 -7.80
C SER A 119 1.49 -28.30 -9.25
N SER A 120 1.98 -27.48 -10.17
CA SER A 120 2.23 -27.85 -11.57
C SER A 120 3.49 -28.68 -11.75
#